data_AF-A0A942NSB9-F1
#
_entry.id   AF-A0A942NSB9-F1
#
_cell.length_a   1.000
_cell.length_b   1.000
_cell.length_c   1.000
_cell.angle_alpha   90.00
_cell.angle_beta   90.00
_cell.angle_gamma   90.00
#
_symmetry.space_group_name_H-M   'P 1'
#
loop_
_entity.id
_entity.type
_entity.pdbx_description
1 polymer ?
#
loop_
_entity_poly.entity_id
_entity_poly.type
_entity_poly.pdbx_seq_one_letter_code
_entity_poly.pdbx_strand_id
1 'polypeptide(L)'
;MRLFVLMAAFAVLLQSFGQSVILINFRINQEYIARVLCENKDKPELKCNGNCQLTKQLKEEEQKQQQLPPQLKLKEIIQIVWEQLDSLIENMEFRNNQFFIPFSGSLLIGFQSHVFQPPDLD
;
A
#
# COMPACT_ATOMS: atom_id res chain seq x y z
N MET A 1 10.12 -11.87 19.08
CA MET A 1 10.21 -10.87 17.99
C MET A 1 9.31 -11.18 16.80
N ARG A 2 9.37 -12.36 16.17
CA ARG A 2 8.56 -12.67 14.96
C ARG A 2 7.04 -12.48 15.13
N LEU A 3 6.45 -12.95 16.22
CA LEU A 3 5.01 -12.78 16.48
C LEU A 3 4.60 -11.30 16.65
N PHE A 4 5.45 -10.50 17.30
CA PHE A 4 5.20 -9.08 17.50
C PHE A 4 5.18 -8.31 16.17
N VAL A 5 6.11 -8.64 15.26
CA VAL A 5 6.14 -8.07 13.90
C VAL A 5 4.88 -8.46 13.12
N LEU A 6 4.42 -9.71 13.22
CA LEU A 6 3.19 -10.16 12.56
C LEU A 6 1.94 -9.45 13.10
N MET A 7 1.85 -9.25 14.41
CA MET A 7 0.74 -8.50 15.03
C MET A 7 0.76 -7.02 14.63
N ALA A 8 1.92 -6.38 14.60
CA ALA A 8 2.06 -5.00 14.17
C ALA A 8 1.70 -4.83 12.68
N ALA A 9 2.15 -5.73 11.81
CA ALA A 9 1.80 -5.73 10.39
C ALA A 9 0.29 -5.88 10.18
N PHE A 10 -0.36 -6.79 10.92
CA PHE A 10 -1.81 -6.95 10.85
C PHE A 10 -2.57 -5.71 11.33
N ALA A 11 -2.11 -5.06 12.41
CA ALA A 11 -2.72 -3.84 12.93
C ALA A 11 -2.67 -2.68 11.93
N VAL A 12 -1.59 -2.55 11.15
CA VAL A 12 -1.50 -1.55 10.07
C VAL A 12 -2.49 -1.84 8.95
N LEU A 13 -2.66 -3.12 8.56
CA LEU A 13 -3.67 -3.50 7.57
C LEU A 13 -5.10 -3.20 8.03
N LEU A 14 -5.37 -3.27 9.34
CA LEU A 14 -6.66 -2.92 9.94
C LEU A 14 -7.05 -1.45 9.80
N GLN A 15 -6.11 -0.55 9.54
CA GLN A 15 -6.38 0.89 9.43
C GLN A 15 -7.09 1.27 8.12
N SER A 16 -7.12 0.41 7.11
CA SER A 16 -7.63 0.75 5.76
C SER A 16 -9.11 0.41 5.52
N PHE A 17 -9.87 -0.05 6.52
CA PHE A 17 -11.18 -0.67 6.29
C PHE A 17 -12.39 0.27 6.23
N GLY A 18 -12.25 1.59 6.40
CA GLY A 18 -13.39 2.53 6.49
C GLY A 18 -14.40 2.42 5.34
N GLN A 19 -13.93 2.64 4.11
CA GLN A 19 -14.78 2.56 2.90
C GLN A 19 -15.27 1.13 2.61
N SER A 20 -14.45 0.12 2.91
CA SER A 20 -14.80 -1.29 2.71
C SER A 20 -16.00 -1.69 3.58
N VAL A 21 -16.02 -1.26 4.85
CA VAL A 21 -17.13 -1.53 5.78
C VAL A 21 -18.43 -0.90 5.29
N ILE A 22 -18.38 0.35 4.79
CA ILE A 22 -19.55 1.04 4.22
C ILE A 22 -20.14 0.24 3.06
N LEU A 23 -19.28 -0.23 2.14
CA LEU A 23 -19.72 -0.98 0.97
C LEU A 23 -20.31 -2.36 1.34
N ILE A 24 -19.68 -3.07 2.26
CA ILE A 24 -20.17 -4.38 2.75
C ILE A 24 -21.53 -4.21 3.42
N ASN A 25 -21.67 -3.23 4.31
CA ASN A 25 -22.92 -2.96 5.00
C ASN A 25 -24.04 -2.56 4.02
N PHE A 26 -23.72 -1.76 3.01
CA PHE A 26 -24.65 -1.40 1.94
C PHE A 26 -25.12 -2.62 1.16
N ARG A 27 -24.20 -3.51 0.76
CA ARG A 27 -24.52 -4.75 0.03
C ARG A 27 -25.45 -5.68 0.83
N ILE A 28 -25.14 -5.90 2.10
CA ILE A 28 -25.93 -6.79 2.98
C ILE A 28 -27.35 -6.23 3.18
N ASN A 29 -27.47 -4.92 3.37
CA ASN A 29 -28.74 -4.27 3.69
C ASN A 29 -29.38 -3.54 2.50
N GLN A 30 -28.97 -3.86 1.27
CA GLN A 30 -29.32 -3.06 0.10
C GLN A 30 -30.83 -2.95 -0.11
N GLU A 31 -31.57 -4.04 0.07
CA GLU A 31 -33.04 -4.03 -0.06
C GLU A 31 -33.72 -3.16 0.97
N TYR A 32 -33.24 -3.16 2.21
CA TYR A 32 -33.78 -2.31 3.28
C TYR A 32 -33.48 -0.83 2.96
N ILE A 33 -32.25 -0.54 2.54
CA ILE A 33 -31.83 0.81 2.16
C ILE A 33 -32.65 1.32 0.98
N ALA A 34 -32.86 0.49 -0.04
CA ALA A 34 -33.66 0.84 -1.21
C ALA A 34 -35.14 1.10 -0.88
N ARG A 35 -35.72 0.34 0.05
CA ARG A 35 -37.15 0.46 0.41
C ARG A 35 -37.44 1.57 1.41
N VAL A 36 -36.57 1.77 2.40
CA VAL A 36 -36.85 2.63 3.56
C VAL A 36 -36.09 3.95 3.48
N LEU A 37 -34.82 3.92 3.07
CA LEU A 37 -33.90 5.07 3.16
C LEU A 37 -33.72 5.80 1.81
N CYS A 38 -34.06 5.18 0.69
CA CYS A 38 -33.91 5.76 -0.64
C CYS A 38 -34.89 6.93 -0.87
N GLU A 39 -34.36 8.12 -1.12
CA GLU A 39 -35.15 9.30 -1.48
C GLU A 39 -35.73 9.25 -2.90
N ASN A 40 -35.13 8.46 -3.80
CA ASN A 40 -35.56 8.33 -5.20
C ASN A 40 -36.47 7.13 -5.45
N LYS A 41 -37.16 6.63 -4.40
CA LYS A 41 -38.06 5.47 -4.51
C LYS A 41 -39.26 5.73 -5.43
N ASP A 42 -39.69 6.98 -5.53
CA ASP A 42 -40.83 7.42 -6.35
C ASP A 42 -40.44 7.65 -7.83
N LYS A 43 -39.17 7.43 -8.18
CA LYS A 43 -38.59 7.61 -9.53
C LYS A 43 -37.97 6.31 -10.04
N PRO A 44 -38.78 5.29 -10.37
CA PRO A 44 -38.30 3.97 -10.78
C PRO A 44 -37.44 4.02 -12.07
N GLU A 45 -37.63 5.03 -12.92
CA GLU A 45 -36.84 5.25 -14.13
C GLU A 45 -35.34 5.46 -13.86
N LEU A 46 -34.99 5.94 -12.66
CA LEU A 46 -33.60 6.18 -12.25
C LEU A 46 -32.87 4.92 -11.78
N LYS A 47 -33.59 3.82 -11.52
CA LYS A 47 -33.02 2.56 -11.01
C LYS A 47 -32.03 2.76 -9.84
N CYS A 48 -32.37 3.68 -8.92
CA CYS A 48 -31.43 4.14 -7.89
C CYS A 48 -31.05 3.02 -6.90
N ASN A 49 -32.01 2.18 -6.48
CA ASN A 49 -31.76 1.01 -5.61
C ASN A 49 -30.93 1.32 -4.35
N GLY A 50 -31.12 2.51 -3.76
CA GLY A 50 -30.39 2.95 -2.56
C GLY A 50 -29.02 3.59 -2.81
N ASN A 51 -28.56 3.69 -4.06
CA ASN A 51 -27.25 4.25 -4.41
C ASN A 51 -27.07 5.71 -3.95
N CYS A 52 -28.14 6.50 -3.88
CA CYS A 52 -28.11 7.86 -3.32
C CYS A 52 -27.54 7.88 -1.89
N GLN A 53 -27.93 6.90 -1.07
CA GLN A 53 -27.49 6.80 0.30
C GLN A 53 -26.06 6.29 0.42
N LEU A 54 -25.63 5.38 -0.46
CA LEU A 54 -24.24 4.96 -0.56
C LEU A 54 -23.32 6.15 -0.87
N THR A 55 -23.68 6.94 -1.88
CA THR A 55 -22.91 8.14 -2.25
C THR A 55 -22.83 9.14 -1.10
N LYS A 56 -23.92 9.31 -0.34
CA LYS A 56 -23.94 10.21 0.82
C LYS A 56 -22.98 9.73 1.92
N GLN A 57 -23.03 8.45 2.27
CA GLN A 57 -22.15 7.86 3.29
C GLN A 57 -20.67 7.93 2.89
N LEU A 58 -20.35 7.69 1.61
CA LEU A 58 -18.98 7.79 1.11
C LEU A 58 -18.45 9.23 1.15
N LYS A 59 -19.27 10.22 0.80
CA LYS A 59 -18.90 11.64 0.88
C LYS A 59 -18.70 12.10 2.31
N GLU A 60 -19.53 11.64 3.23
CA GLU A 60 -19.40 11.96 4.65
C GLU A 60 -18.08 11.39 5.23
N GLU A 61 -17.73 10.16 4.86
CA GLU A 61 -16.44 9.54 5.24
C GLU A 61 -15.25 10.32 4.64
N GLU A 62 -15.34 10.75 3.39
CA GLU A 62 -14.30 11.56 2.73
C GLU A 62 -14.13 12.93 3.40
N GLN A 63 -15.24 13.60 3.75
CA GLN A 63 -15.21 14.87 4.49
C GLN A 63 -14.63 14.70 5.89
N LYS A 64 -14.95 13.60 6.58
CA LYS A 64 -14.39 13.29 7.89
C LYS A 64 -12.88 13.07 7.83
N GLN A 65 -12.39 12.43 6.77
CA GLN A 65 -10.96 12.31 6.50
C GLN A 65 -10.30 13.67 6.18
N GLN A 66 -11.01 14.60 5.55
CA GLN A 66 -10.50 15.96 5.27
C GLN A 66 -10.51 16.89 6.49
N GLN A 67 -11.41 16.66 7.45
CA GLN A 67 -11.55 17.49 8.66
C GLN A 67 -10.62 17.09 9.81
N LEU A 68 -9.93 15.95 9.72
CA LEU A 68 -8.83 15.67 10.64
C LEU A 68 -7.76 16.78 10.45
N PRO A 69 -7.20 17.35 11.55
CA PRO A 69 -6.05 18.26 11.44
C PRO A 69 -5.01 17.56 10.58
N PRO A 70 -4.43 18.25 9.57
CA PRO A 70 -3.77 17.63 8.42
C PRO A 70 -3.01 16.44 8.92
N GLN A 71 -3.60 15.26 8.68
CA GLN A 71 -3.12 13.97 9.16
C GLN A 71 -1.62 14.07 9.18
N LEU A 72 -1.00 13.97 10.37
CA LEU A 72 0.44 13.80 10.57
C LEU A 72 1.03 13.35 9.25
N LYS A 73 1.69 14.26 8.51
CA LYS A 73 1.73 14.19 7.04
C LYS A 73 2.01 12.75 6.68
N LEU A 74 1.17 12.10 5.89
CA LEU A 74 1.40 10.68 5.56
C LEU A 74 2.86 10.48 5.11
N LYS A 75 3.44 11.52 4.48
CA LYS A 75 4.86 11.70 4.20
C LYS A 75 5.81 11.66 5.42
N GLU A 76 5.51 12.39 6.50
CA GLU A 76 6.25 12.38 7.77
C GLU A 76 6.14 11.02 8.49
N ILE A 77 4.97 10.40 8.55
CA ILE A 77 4.83 9.03 9.11
C ILE A 77 5.63 8.03 8.27
N ILE A 78 5.48 8.07 6.93
CA ILE A 78 6.22 7.21 6.02
C ILE A 78 7.72 7.41 6.18
N GLN A 79 8.18 8.67 6.32
CA GLN A 79 9.60 8.97 6.53
C GLN A 79 10.13 8.38 7.85
N ILE A 80 9.41 8.55 8.96
CA ILE A 80 9.79 7.96 10.26
C ILE A 80 9.82 6.43 10.18
N VAL A 81 8.87 5.83 9.46
CA VAL A 81 8.80 4.37 9.26
C VAL A 81 9.97 3.86 8.43
N TRP A 82 10.40 4.58 7.38
CA TRP A 82 11.59 4.23 6.58
C TRP A 82 12.87 4.31 7.43
N GLU A 83 13.05 5.39 8.19
CA GLU A 83 14.22 5.57 9.04
C GLU A 83 14.33 4.46 10.12
N GLN A 84 13.20 4.03 10.67
CA GLN A 84 13.16 2.90 11.60
C GLN A 84 13.38 1.54 10.93
N LEU A 85 12.94 1.37 9.68
CA LEU A 85 13.12 0.13 8.92
C LEU A 85 14.58 -0.07 8.49
N ASP A 86 15.25 0.98 8.03
CA ASP A 86 16.67 0.94 7.62
C ASP A 86 17.57 0.55 8.80
N SER A 87 17.33 1.13 9.98
CA SER A 87 18.06 0.76 11.21
C SER A 87 17.86 -0.71 11.58
N LEU A 88 16.66 -1.26 11.39
CA LEU A 88 16.39 -2.68 11.66
C LEU A 88 17.09 -3.61 10.65
N ILE A 89 17.25 -3.17 9.40
CA ILE A 89 17.92 -3.93 8.33
C ILE A 89 19.44 -3.94 8.57
N GLU A 90 20.06 -2.81 8.88
CA GLU A 90 21.51 -2.72 9.16
C GLU A 90 21.93 -3.60 10.36
N ASN A 91 21.10 -3.63 11.41
CA ASN A 91 21.33 -4.48 12.59
C ASN A 91 21.23 -6.00 12.30
N MET A 92 20.58 -6.39 11.20
CA MET A 92 20.53 -7.78 10.75
C MET A 92 21.76 -8.19 9.93
N GLU A 93 22.37 -7.26 9.18
CA GLU A 93 23.60 -7.52 8.42
C GLU A 93 24.84 -7.65 9.33
N PHE A 94 24.87 -6.95 10.47
CA PHE A 94 26.01 -7.00 11.40
C PHE A 94 26.20 -8.37 12.10
N ARG A 95 25.23 -9.30 11.99
CA ARG A 95 25.33 -10.65 12.56
C ARG A 95 25.79 -11.74 11.58
N ASN A 96 26.18 -11.38 10.35
CA ASN A 96 26.67 -12.33 9.35
C ASN A 96 28.10 -12.07 8.82
N ASN A 97 28.78 -11.00 9.23
CA ASN A 97 30.14 -10.70 8.76
C ASN A 97 31.25 -11.11 9.73
N GLN A 98 31.35 -12.42 9.98
CA GLN A 98 32.62 -13.06 10.29
C GLN A 98 32.96 -14.08 9.21
N PHE A 99 33.11 -13.62 7.96
CA PHE A 99 33.88 -14.36 6.98
C PHE A 99 34.96 -13.44 6.40
N PHE A 100 36.08 -13.38 7.12
CA PHE A 100 37.32 -12.83 6.62
C PHE A 100 37.78 -13.69 5.43
N ILE A 101 37.73 -13.16 4.21
CA ILE A 101 38.48 -13.72 3.09
C ILE A 101 39.83 -12.99 3.04
N PRO A 102 40.97 -13.65 3.32
CA PRO A 102 42.27 -13.03 3.11
C PRO A 102 42.50 -12.97 1.59
N PHE A 103 42.58 -11.75 1.07
CA PHE A 103 42.91 -11.49 -0.33
C PHE A 103 44.39 -11.85 -0.59
N SER A 104 44.66 -13.04 -1.11
CA SER A 104 45.91 -13.35 -1.81
C SER A 104 45.73 -13.02 -3.29
N GLY A 105 46.57 -12.13 -3.80
CA GLY A 105 46.34 -11.40 -5.04
C GLY A 105 46.19 -12.22 -6.32
N SER A 106 45.38 -11.68 -7.23
CA SER A 106 45.63 -11.64 -8.68
C SER A 106 44.52 -10.81 -9.34
N LEU A 107 44.87 -9.56 -9.66
CA LEU A 107 44.06 -8.67 -10.48
C LEU A 107 44.23 -9.10 -11.95
N LEU A 108 43.18 -9.65 -12.57
CA LEU A 108 43.03 -9.63 -14.03
C LEU A 108 41.60 -9.22 -14.38
N ILE A 109 41.40 -7.91 -14.48
CA ILE A 109 40.22 -7.30 -15.10
C ILE A 109 40.41 -7.45 -16.62
N GLY A 110 39.39 -7.98 -17.30
CA GLY A 110 39.38 -8.08 -18.76
C GLY A 110 38.06 -8.57 -19.32
N PHE A 111 36.94 -7.95 -18.93
CA PHE A 111 35.68 -8.10 -19.66
C PHE A 111 35.83 -7.39 -21.01
N GLN A 112 36.02 -8.14 -22.10
CA GLN A 112 36.07 -7.59 -23.45
C GLN A 112 34.70 -7.75 -24.11
N SER A 113 33.93 -6.65 -24.17
CA SER A 113 32.68 -6.59 -24.93
C SER A 113 32.85 -5.73 -26.20
N HIS A 114 32.85 -6.43 -27.34
CA HIS A 114 32.44 -5.99 -28.70
C HIS A 114 33.20 -4.86 -29.42
N VAL A 115 33.78 -5.20 -30.59
CA VAL A 115 33.32 -4.71 -31.92
C VAL A 115 33.54 -5.84 -32.94
N PHE A 116 32.46 -6.33 -33.55
CA PHE A 116 32.51 -7.26 -34.67
C PHE A 116 32.67 -6.44 -35.95
N GLN A 117 33.70 -6.68 -36.76
CA GLN A 117 33.89 -6.07 -38.08
C GLN A 117 33.98 -7.20 -39.12
N PRO A 118 33.12 -7.21 -40.16
CA PRO A 118 33.24 -8.16 -41.26
C PRO A 118 34.46 -7.82 -42.15
N PRO A 119 35.09 -8.82 -42.79
CA PRO A 119 36.22 -8.59 -43.69
C PRO A 119 35.76 -7.94 -45.00
N ASP A 120 36.52 -6.95 -45.47
CA ASP A 120 36.35 -6.35 -46.79
C ASP A 120 36.87 -7.29 -47.89
N LEU A 121 36.13 -7.31 -49.00
CA LEU A 121 36.37 -8.11 -50.20
C LEU A 121 37.56 -7.57 -51.00
N ASP A 122 38.54 -8.42 -51.26
CA ASP A 122 39.40 -8.40 -52.46
C ASP A 122 39.31 -9.77 -53.15
#